data_AF-A0A960JWB5-F1
#
_entry.id   AF-A0A960JWB5-F1
#
_cell.length_a   1.000
_cell.length_b   1.000
_cell.length_c   1.000
_cell.angle_alpha   90.00
_cell.angle_beta   90.00
_cell.angle_gamma   90.00
#
_symmetry.space_group_name_H-M   'P 1'
#
loop_
_entity.id
_entity.type
_entity.pdbx_description
1 polymer ?
#
loop_
_entity_poly.entity_id
_entity_poly.type
_entity_poly.pdbx_seq_one_letter_code
_entity_poly.pdbx_strand_id
1 'polypeptide(L)'
;MRSAIRAARSVGIFLILAGVGLALDGFVGAGSAVFVAAVILADLPRRHVGLAGVIALALTPLAVLVQGLPDDNEVSALFVTDAMIAHHLVFVGFALLASWVVMDVRASLGETITELPSDPEDPMPKPLALAVIGVVAALAVVASVAVVRV
;
A
#
# COMPACT_ATOMS: atom_id res chain seq x y z
N MET A 1 -29.69 12.55 3.38
CA MET A 1 -29.22 12.51 4.79
C MET A 1 -28.49 11.22 5.17
N ARG A 2 -29.07 10.02 4.98
CA ARG A 2 -28.41 8.75 5.37
C ARG A 2 -27.07 8.49 4.65
N SER A 3 -26.90 8.98 3.42
CA SER A 3 -25.65 8.89 2.65
C SER A 3 -24.53 9.75 3.24
N ALA A 4 -24.82 11.01 3.56
CA ALA A 4 -23.85 11.95 4.14
C ALA A 4 -23.33 11.47 5.51
N ILE A 5 -24.21 10.91 6.35
CA ILE A 5 -23.82 10.37 7.66
C ILE A 5 -22.90 9.13 7.51
N ARG A 6 -23.18 8.25 6.54
CA ARG A 6 -22.30 7.11 6.24
C ARG A 6 -20.94 7.56 5.72
N ALA A 7 -20.92 8.53 4.80
CA ALA A 7 -19.69 9.10 4.26
C ALA A 7 -18.83 9.73 5.37
N ALA A 8 -19.44 10.57 6.22
CA ALA A 8 -18.75 11.18 7.36
C ALA A 8 -18.19 10.13 8.33
N ARG A 9 -18.94 9.06 8.60
CA ARG A 9 -18.46 7.95 9.44
C ARG A 9 -17.27 7.22 8.82
N SER A 10 -17.34 6.90 7.53
CA SER A 10 -16.24 6.23 6.82
C SER A 10 -14.99 7.10 6.75
N VAL A 11 -15.14 8.40 6.47
CA VAL A 11 -14.02 9.37 6.51
C VAL A 11 -13.45 9.46 7.92
N GLY A 12 -14.29 9.54 8.96
CA GLY A 12 -13.85 9.57 10.35
C GLY A 12 -13.05 8.32 10.74
N ILE A 13 -13.53 7.13 10.37
CA ILE A 13 -12.81 5.87 10.61
C ILE A 13 -11.46 5.87 9.86
N PHE A 14 -11.46 6.33 8.60
CA PHE A 14 -10.22 6.42 7.81
C PHE A 14 -9.20 7.36 8.46
N LEU A 15 -9.62 8.55 8.90
CA LEU A 15 -8.74 9.51 9.57
C LEU A 15 -8.21 8.96 10.89
N ILE A 16 -9.01 8.21 11.65
CA ILE A 16 -8.54 7.52 12.85
C ILE A 16 -7.48 6.48 12.49
N LEU A 17 -7.71 5.64 11.49
CA LEU A 17 -6.75 4.61 11.06
C LEU A 17 -5.45 5.24 10.54
N ALA A 18 -5.54 6.32 9.77
CA ALA A 18 -4.38 7.08 9.31
C ALA A 18 -3.63 7.72 10.49
N GLY A 19 -4.35 8.24 11.49
CA GLY A 19 -3.77 8.78 12.72
C GLY A 19 -3.10 7.72 13.58
N VAL A 20 -3.68 6.51 13.68
CA VAL A 20 -3.04 5.37 14.36
C VAL A 20 -1.77 4.96 13.61
N GLY A 21 -1.82 4.88 12.28
CA GLY A 21 -0.63 4.64 11.46
C GLY A 21 0.46 5.69 11.70
N LEU A 22 0.08 6.97 11.74
CA LEU A 22 0.97 8.08 12.07
C LEU A 22 1.62 7.93 13.45
N ALA A 23 0.85 7.50 14.46
CA ALA A 23 1.35 7.32 15.82
C ALA A 23 2.29 6.13 15.97
N LEU A 24 2.08 5.06 15.19
CA LEU A 24 2.87 3.83 15.26
C LEU A 24 4.19 3.94 14.47
N ASP A 25 4.16 4.56 13.30
CA ASP A 25 5.26 4.49 12.31
C ASP A 25 5.49 5.83 11.59
N GLY A 26 5.04 6.94 12.19
CA GLY A 26 5.23 8.28 11.65
C GLY A 26 4.59 8.44 10.26
N PHE A 27 5.22 9.28 9.43
CA PHE A 27 4.69 9.59 8.10
C PHE A 27 4.56 8.37 7.18
N VAL A 28 5.36 7.32 7.40
CA VAL A 28 5.31 6.07 6.64
C VAL A 28 4.01 5.33 6.93
N GLY A 29 3.66 5.17 8.21
CA GLY A 29 2.39 4.57 8.63
C GLY A 29 1.17 5.33 8.09
N ALA A 30 1.16 6.67 8.16
CA ALA A 30 0.10 7.49 7.59
C ALA A 30 0.02 7.38 6.06
N GLY A 31 1.17 7.38 5.38
CA GLY A 31 1.28 7.24 3.94
C GLY A 31 0.73 5.90 3.44
N SER A 32 0.95 4.82 4.19
CA SER A 32 0.41 3.50 3.85
C SER A 32 -1.13 3.48 3.83
N ALA A 33 -1.79 4.15 4.77
CA ALA A 33 -3.24 4.26 4.81
C ALA A 33 -3.79 5.05 3.61
N VAL A 34 -3.12 6.16 3.25
CA VAL A 34 -3.44 6.95 2.05
C VAL A 34 -3.25 6.13 0.77
N PHE A 35 -2.18 5.34 0.70
CA PHE A 35 -1.92 4.43 -0.40
C PHE A 35 -3.04 3.39 -0.57
N VAL A 36 -3.44 2.73 0.51
CA VAL A 36 -4.55 1.76 0.49
C VAL A 36 -5.84 2.42 0.00
N ALA A 37 -6.16 3.62 0.51
CA ALA A 37 -7.33 4.36 0.05
C ALA A 37 -7.25 4.71 -1.44
N ALA A 38 -6.09 5.15 -1.94
CA ALA A 38 -5.88 5.45 -3.35
C ALA A 38 -6.06 4.21 -4.24
N VAL A 39 -5.53 3.04 -3.83
CA VAL A 39 -5.69 1.77 -4.56
C VAL A 39 -7.16 1.35 -4.62
N ILE A 40 -7.89 1.47 -3.51
CA ILE A 40 -9.32 1.15 -3.45
C ILE A 40 -10.14 2.12 -4.32
N LEU A 41 -9.83 3.42 -4.28
CA LEU A 41 -10.52 4.45 -5.07
C LEU A 41 -10.21 4.34 -6.57
N ALA A 42 -9.01 3.86 -6.93
CA ALA A 42 -8.60 3.64 -8.30
C ALA A 42 -9.19 2.36 -8.92
N ASP A 43 -9.92 1.56 -8.13
CA ASP A 43 -10.54 0.30 -8.55
C ASP A 43 -9.59 -0.62 -9.33
N LEU A 44 -8.36 -0.75 -8.80
CA LEU A 44 -7.34 -1.54 -9.46
C LEU A 44 -7.72 -3.03 -9.46
N PRO A 45 -7.46 -3.76 -10.56
CA PRO A 45 -7.79 -5.17 -10.65
C PRO A 45 -7.07 -5.96 -9.56
N ARG A 46 -7.83 -6.55 -8.64
CA ARG A 46 -7.37 -7.19 -7.38
C ARG A 46 -6.17 -8.11 -7.56
N ARG A 47 -6.18 -8.93 -8.62
CA ARG A 47 -5.11 -9.88 -8.94
C ARG A 47 -3.75 -9.19 -9.10
N HIS A 48 -3.71 -8.00 -9.70
CA HIS A 48 -2.47 -7.26 -9.94
C HIS A 48 -1.95 -6.62 -8.66
N VAL A 49 -2.84 -6.10 -7.81
CA VAL A 49 -2.46 -5.51 -6.51
C VAL A 49 -1.88 -6.59 -5.59
N GLY A 50 -2.53 -7.75 -5.50
CA GLY A 50 -2.02 -8.89 -4.72
C GLY A 50 -0.67 -9.38 -5.25
N LEU A 51 -0.55 -9.59 -6.58
CA LEU A 51 0.70 -10.02 -7.21
C LEU A 51 1.83 -9.03 -6.97
N ALA A 52 1.59 -7.72 -7.14
CA ALA A 52 2.57 -6.69 -6.89
C ALA A 52 3.04 -6.68 -5.42
N GLY A 53 2.11 -6.87 -4.48
CA GLY A 53 2.44 -6.99 -3.06
C GLY A 53 3.33 -8.20 -2.75
N VAL A 54 2.98 -9.38 -3.30
CA VAL A 54 3.78 -10.60 -3.16
C VAL A 54 5.17 -10.43 -3.78
N ILE A 55 5.26 -9.86 -4.99
CA ILE A 55 6.55 -9.58 -5.65
C ILE A 55 7.39 -8.64 -4.79
N ALA A 56 6.83 -7.54 -4.30
CA ALA A 56 7.55 -6.60 -3.45
C ALA A 56 8.11 -7.27 -2.19
N LEU A 57 7.31 -8.10 -1.50
CA LEU A 57 7.80 -8.85 -0.33
C LEU A 57 8.84 -9.92 -0.69
N ALA A 58 8.68 -10.60 -1.82
CA ALA A 58 9.65 -11.59 -2.29
C ALA A 58 10.98 -10.97 -2.71
N LEU A 59 10.96 -9.72 -3.19
CA LEU A 59 12.16 -8.95 -3.51
C LEU A 59 12.88 -8.40 -2.28
N THR A 60 12.21 -8.26 -1.12
CA THR A 60 12.84 -7.81 0.12
C THR A 60 14.10 -8.61 0.48
N PRO A 61 14.08 -9.95 0.63
CA PRO A 61 15.28 -10.71 0.99
C PRO A 61 16.36 -10.60 -0.09
N LEU A 62 15.99 -10.46 -1.37
CA LEU A 62 16.94 -10.23 -2.45
C LEU A 62 17.62 -8.86 -2.32
N ALA A 63 16.89 -7.82 -1.94
CA ALA A 63 17.45 -6.49 -1.68
C ALA A 63 18.47 -6.53 -0.53
N VAL A 64 18.18 -7.27 0.55
CA VAL A 64 19.13 -7.48 1.66
C VAL A 64 20.37 -8.23 1.19
N LEU A 65 20.21 -9.30 0.39
CA LEU A 65 21.34 -10.08 -0.12
C LEU A 65 22.25 -9.27 -1.05
N VAL A 66 21.68 -8.40 -1.90
CA VAL A 66 22.46 -7.52 -2.80
C VAL A 66 23.23 -6.46 -2.02
N GLN A 67 22.73 -6.02 -0.87
CA GLN A 67 23.41 -5.06 0.01
C GLN A 67 24.57 -5.68 0.81
N GLY A 68 24.64 -7.00 0.85
CA GLY A 68 25.62 -7.74 1.65
C GLY A 68 25.13 -7.98 3.08
N LEU A 69 25.53 -9.13 3.65
CA LEU A 69 25.30 -9.39 5.07
C LEU A 69 26.33 -8.58 5.87
N PRO A 70 25.91 -7.86 6.92
CA PRO A 70 26.85 -7.12 7.75
C PRO A 70 27.78 -8.11 8.44
N ASP A 71 29.08 -7.87 8.37
CA ASP A 71 30.04 -8.55 9.25
C ASP A 71 29.80 -8.06 10.69
N ASP A 72 29.99 -8.94 11.68
CA ASP A 72 29.63 -8.75 13.11
C ASP A 72 30.16 -7.45 13.77
N ASN A 73 31.08 -6.73 13.12
CA ASN A 73 31.71 -5.51 13.60
C ASN A 73 31.13 -4.21 13.01
N GLU A 74 30.17 -4.27 12.07
CA GLU A 74 29.66 -3.09 11.34
C GLU A 74 28.15 -2.90 11.48
N VAL A 75 27.64 -2.81 12.71
CA VAL A 75 26.37 -2.09 12.94
C VAL A 75 26.66 -0.58 12.92
N SER A 76 27.04 -0.08 11.75
CA SER A 76 27.29 1.34 11.51
C SER A 76 26.02 2.02 11.00
N ALA A 77 25.93 3.35 11.14
CA ALA A 77 24.77 4.10 10.63
C ALA A 77 24.53 3.93 9.11
N LEU A 78 25.57 3.55 8.36
CA LEU A 78 25.49 3.23 6.92
C LEU A 78 24.64 1.98 6.67
N PHE A 79 24.80 0.94 7.48
CA PHE A 79 23.97 -0.27 7.38
C PHE A 79 22.48 0.05 7.57
N VAL A 80 22.16 0.94 8.51
CA VAL A 80 20.77 1.39 8.75
C VAL A 80 20.21 2.13 7.53
N THR A 81 21.03 2.92 6.85
CA THR A 81 20.60 3.68 5.66
C THR A 81 20.45 2.79 4.44
N ASP A 82 21.36 1.84 4.24
CA ASP A 82 21.31 0.90 3.11
C ASP A 82 20.12 -0.07 3.25
N ALA A 83 19.87 -0.57 4.47
CA ALA A 83 18.72 -1.43 4.76
C ALA A 83 17.36 -0.74 4.55
N MET A 84 17.31 0.58 4.35
CA MET A 84 16.07 1.30 4.05
C MET A 84 15.39 0.76 2.80
N ILE A 85 16.11 0.37 1.75
CA ILE A 85 15.45 -0.13 0.52
C ILE A 85 14.63 -1.38 0.83
N ALA A 86 15.21 -2.34 1.56
CA ALA A 86 14.51 -3.54 1.99
C ALA A 86 13.32 -3.18 2.90
N HIS A 87 13.51 -2.23 3.81
CA HIS A 87 12.45 -1.72 4.69
C HIS A 87 11.25 -1.15 3.91
N HIS A 88 11.50 -0.33 2.89
CA HIS A 88 10.44 0.22 2.04
C HIS A 88 9.74 -0.85 1.21
N LEU A 89 10.48 -1.83 0.68
CA LEU A 89 9.91 -2.97 -0.04
C LEU A 89 8.94 -3.77 0.84
N VAL A 90 9.31 -3.98 2.12
CA VAL A 90 8.43 -4.60 3.12
C VAL A 90 7.15 -3.79 3.29
N PHE A 91 7.26 -2.48 3.53
CA PHE A 91 6.09 -1.64 3.74
C PHE A 91 5.16 -1.59 2.53
N VAL A 92 5.71 -1.40 1.33
CA VAL A 92 4.94 -1.38 0.08
C VAL A 92 4.28 -2.73 -0.15
N GLY A 93 5.01 -3.83 0.07
CA GLY A 93 4.49 -5.18 -0.06
C GLY A 93 3.33 -5.47 0.90
N PHE A 94 3.46 -5.10 2.17
CA PHE A 94 2.40 -5.22 3.15
C PHE A 94 1.20 -4.32 2.84
N ALA A 95 1.41 -3.07 2.42
CA ALA A 95 0.33 -2.15 2.08
C ALA A 95 -0.49 -2.66 0.89
N LEU A 96 0.18 -3.19 -0.14
CA LEU A 96 -0.45 -3.81 -1.29
C LEU A 96 -1.22 -5.08 -0.92
N LEU A 97 -0.64 -5.95 -0.09
CA LEU A 97 -1.34 -7.15 0.39
C LEU A 97 -2.54 -6.82 1.27
N ALA A 98 -2.41 -5.86 2.19
CA ALA A 98 -3.52 -5.39 3.00
C ALA A 98 -4.65 -4.83 2.12
N SER A 99 -4.29 -4.04 1.09
CA SER A 99 -5.27 -3.55 0.10
C SER A 99 -5.95 -4.69 -0.64
N TRP A 100 -5.19 -5.71 -1.05
CA TRP A 100 -5.72 -6.90 -1.71
C TRP A 100 -6.71 -7.65 -0.81
N VAL A 101 -6.36 -7.90 0.45
CA VAL A 101 -7.25 -8.53 1.44
C VAL A 101 -8.53 -7.71 1.63
N VAL A 102 -8.44 -6.38 1.76
CA VAL A 102 -9.62 -5.52 1.90
C VAL A 102 -10.52 -5.59 0.67
N MET A 103 -9.95 -5.59 -0.53
CA MET A 103 -10.72 -5.74 -1.77
C MET A 103 -11.39 -7.12 -1.88
N ASP A 104 -10.71 -8.18 -1.44
CA ASP A 104 -11.21 -9.55 -1.44
C ASP A 104 -12.37 -9.75 -0.44
N VAL A 105 -12.21 -9.24 0.79
CA VAL A 105 -13.26 -9.23 1.80
C VAL A 105 -14.46 -8.40 1.34
N ARG A 106 -14.24 -7.22 0.76
CA ARG A 106 -15.31 -6.37 0.21
C ARG A 106 -16.12 -7.12 -0.85
N ALA A 107 -15.45 -7.87 -1.72
CA ALA A 107 -16.12 -8.65 -2.76
C ALA A 107 -16.96 -9.79 -2.19
N SER A 108 -16.40 -10.55 -1.25
CA SER A 108 -17.10 -11.64 -0.57
C SER A 108 -18.34 -11.14 0.18
N LEU A 109 -18.24 -9.97 0.81
CA LEU A 109 -19.37 -9.30 1.46
C LEU A 109 -20.40 -8.76 0.46
N GLY A 110 -19.97 -8.30 -0.72
CA GLY A 110 -20.84 -7.84 -1.80
C GLY A 110 -21.62 -8.98 -2.46
N GLU A 111 -20.98 -10.11 -2.71
CA GLU A 111 -21.62 -11.33 -3.21
C GLU A 111 -22.69 -11.86 -2.25
N THR A 112 -22.48 -11.72 -0.94
CA THR A 112 -23.47 -12.10 0.08
C THR A 112 -24.70 -11.17 0.08
N ILE A 113 -24.61 -9.96 -0.47
CA ILE A 113 -25.65 -8.92 -0.43
C ILE A 113 -26.34 -8.72 -1.80
N THR A 114 -25.80 -9.29 -2.90
CA THR A 114 -26.25 -8.92 -4.25
C THR A 114 -26.30 -10.12 -5.20
N GLU A 115 -27.38 -10.90 -5.15
CA GLU A 115 -27.95 -11.61 -6.31
C GLU A 115 -28.65 -10.60 -7.25
N LEU A 116 -27.95 -9.56 -7.69
CA LEU A 116 -28.39 -8.74 -8.82
C LEU A 116 -27.32 -8.81 -9.91
N PRO A 117 -27.70 -8.95 -11.18
CA PRO A 117 -26.77 -9.09 -12.28
C PRO A 117 -25.85 -7.87 -12.31
N SER A 118 -24.57 -8.10 -12.05
CA SER A 118 -23.52 -7.11 -12.22
C SER A 118 -23.40 -6.78 -13.71
N ASP A 119 -23.70 -5.52 -14.04
CA ASP A 119 -23.31 -4.93 -15.33
C ASP A 119 -21.79 -5.12 -15.50
N PRO A 120 -21.29 -5.48 -16.69
CA PRO A 120 -19.86 -5.69 -16.88
C PRO A 120 -19.13 -4.36 -16.70
N GLU A 121 -18.50 -4.17 -15.54
CA GLU A 121 -17.57 -3.07 -15.30
C GLU A 121 -16.49 -3.10 -16.39
N ASP A 122 -16.49 -2.07 -17.22
CA ASP A 122 -15.53 -1.91 -18.31
C ASP A 122 -14.14 -1.69 -17.69
N PRO A 123 -13.22 -2.66 -17.77
CA PRO A 123 -11.96 -2.57 -17.04
C PRO A 123 -11.17 -1.38 -17.54
N MET A 124 -10.65 -0.59 -16.60
CA MET A 124 -9.78 0.55 -16.89
C MET A 124 -8.70 0.16 -17.91
N PRO A 125 -8.46 0.96 -18.96
CA PRO A 125 -7.46 0.63 -19.97
C PRO A 125 -6.09 0.45 -19.29
N LYS A 126 -5.49 -0.73 -19.51
CA LYS A 126 -4.19 -1.17 -18.95
C LYS A 126 -3.10 -0.09 -18.84
N PRO A 127 -2.87 0.81 -19.83
CA PRO A 127 -1.85 1.85 -19.68
C PRO A 127 -2.15 2.84 -18.54
N LEU A 128 -3.42 3.10 -18.25
CA LEU A 128 -3.83 4.04 -17.21
C LEU A 128 -3.66 3.43 -15.81
N ALA A 129 -3.97 2.15 -15.66
CA ALA A 129 -3.71 1.41 -14.43
C ALA A 129 -2.20 1.37 -14.08
N LEU A 130 -1.34 1.13 -15.08
CA LEU A 130 0.11 1.15 -14.90
C LEU A 130 0.64 2.56 -14.57
N ALA A 131 0.08 3.60 -15.18
CA ALA A 131 0.44 4.98 -14.87
C ALA A 131 0.07 5.36 -13.43
N VAL A 132 -1.12 4.98 -12.97
CA VAL A 132 -1.55 5.22 -11.57
C VAL A 132 -0.64 4.48 -10.60
N ILE A 133 -0.36 3.19 -10.83
CA ILE A 133 0.57 2.42 -9.99
C ILE A 133 1.96 3.08 -9.98
N GLY A 134 2.47 3.50 -11.13
CA GLY A 134 3.76 4.16 -11.25
C GLY A 134 3.83 5.50 -10.51
N VAL A 135 2.79 6.33 -10.63
CA VAL A 135 2.70 7.62 -9.92
C VAL A 135 2.64 7.42 -8.42
N VAL A 136 1.84 6.47 -7.95
CA VAL A 136 1.70 6.20 -6.52
C VAL A 136 3.00 5.62 -5.95
N ALA A 137 3.66 4.70 -6.67
CA ALA A 137 4.97 4.18 -6.30
C ALA A 137 6.03 5.30 -6.26
N ALA A 138 6.04 6.19 -7.25
CA ALA A 138 6.94 7.34 -7.28
C ALA A 138 6.70 8.31 -6.12
N LEU A 139 5.44 8.59 -5.77
CA LEU A 139 5.09 9.43 -4.62
C LEU A 139 5.52 8.80 -3.29
N ALA A 140 5.39 7.47 -3.14
CA ALA A 140 5.89 6.77 -1.98
C ALA A 140 7.42 6.87 -1.84
N VAL A 141 8.14 6.77 -2.97
CA VAL A 141 9.61 6.95 -3.01
C VAL A 141 10.02 8.40 -2.74
N VAL A 142 9.28 9.39 -3.25
CA VAL A 142 9.57 10.80 -2.97
C VAL A 142 9.32 11.13 -1.50
N ALA A 143 8.21 10.65 -0.94
CA ALA A 143 7.88 10.81 0.47
C ALA A 143 8.96 10.17 1.36
N SER A 144 9.47 8.99 1.01
CA SER A 144 10.55 8.35 1.78
C SER A 144 11.87 9.10 1.70
N VAL A 145 12.28 9.58 0.52
CA VAL A 145 13.51 10.38 0.38
C VAL A 145 13.42 11.71 1.14
N ALA A 146 12.23 12.32 1.19
CA ALA A 146 12.01 13.55 1.95
C ALA A 146 12.15 13.34 3.47
N VAL A 147 11.71 12.19 3.99
CA VAL A 147 11.85 11.83 5.42
C VAL A 147 13.31 11.58 5.80
N VAL A 148 14.12 11.01 4.91
CA VAL A 148 15.55 10.72 5.17
C VAL A 148 16.42 12.00 5.19
N ARG A 149 15.95 13.12 4.64
CA ARG A 149 16.72 14.37 4.55
C ARG A 149 16.38 15.43 5.61
N VAL A 150 15.51 15.10 6.56
CA VAL A 150 15.18 15.94 7.73
C VAL A 150 15.87 15.37 8.97
#